data_AF-A0A9X8GBM7-F1
#
_entry.id   AF-A0A9X8GBM7-F1
#
_cell.length_a   1.000
_cell.length_b   1.000
_cell.length_c   1.000
_cell.angle_alpha   90.00
_cell.angle_beta   90.00
_cell.angle_gamma   90.00
#
_symmetry.space_group_name_H-M   'P 1'
#
loop_
_entity.id
_entity.type
_entity.pdbx_description
1 polymer ?
#
loop_
_entity_poly.entity_id
_entity_poly.type
_entity_poly.pdbx_seq_one_letter_code
_entity_poly.pdbx_strand_id
1 'polypeptide(L)'
;MGEHLNRTLEDNNSGKVVTYTSSEGHLTRPDSIGRNAKDEIDLVHDHKHKISDKEHVIHNDSQMRAEREMLEDKNGSHIVTISSDKPDLNGIPPHPRPSGPLGEKSEIYYTDPSSGKVTHKWENNTRLPGGGRWKKL
;
A
#
# COMPACT_ATOMS: atom_id res chain seq x y z
N MET A 1 11.73 -13.72 -2.69
CA MET A 1 11.43 -12.78 -3.80
C MET A 1 10.06 -13.13 -4.34
N GLY A 2 9.09 -12.23 -4.15
CA GLY A 2 7.78 -12.34 -4.80
C GLY A 2 7.76 -11.43 -6.01
N GLU A 3 7.19 -11.89 -7.13
CA GLU A 3 6.77 -10.97 -8.18
C GLU A 3 5.44 -10.35 -7.75
N HIS A 4 5.43 -9.05 -7.51
CA HIS A 4 4.21 -8.30 -7.25
C HIS A 4 4.15 -7.13 -8.23
N LEU A 5 3.04 -7.01 -8.97
CA LEU A 5 2.87 -5.98 -10.01
C LEU A 5 3.98 -6.01 -11.10
N ASN A 6 4.43 -7.21 -11.50
CA ASN A 6 5.54 -7.42 -12.46
C ASN A 6 6.89 -6.83 -12.01
N ARG A 7 7.07 -6.58 -10.71
CA ARG A 7 8.35 -6.22 -10.12
C ARG A 7 8.79 -7.24 -9.10
N THR A 8 10.10 -7.51 -9.07
CA THR A 8 10.70 -8.29 -8.00
C THR A 8 10.71 -7.45 -6.73
N LEU A 9 10.03 -7.96 -5.69
CA LEU A 9 10.07 -7.38 -4.35
C LEU A 9 10.96 -8.21 -3.42
N GLU A 10 11.81 -7.50 -2.69
CA GLU A 10 12.61 -8.02 -1.58
C GLU A 10 11.76 -7.98 -0.31
N ASP A 11 11.55 -9.14 0.31
CA ASP A 11 10.91 -9.23 1.63
C ASP A 11 11.83 -8.60 2.68
N ASN A 12 11.33 -7.57 3.35
CA ASN A 12 12.10 -6.81 4.34
C ASN A 12 11.92 -7.37 5.77
N ASN A 13 11.26 -8.53 5.91
CA ASN A 13 11.19 -9.27 7.18
C ASN A 13 12.33 -10.27 7.35
N SER A 14 13.11 -10.53 6.30
CA SER A 14 14.21 -11.50 6.32
C SER A 14 15.53 -10.89 5.82
N GLY A 15 16.66 -11.33 6.39
CA GLY A 15 17.99 -10.83 5.99
C GLY A 15 18.31 -9.43 6.49
N LYS A 16 18.88 -8.58 5.63
CA LYS A 16 19.31 -7.21 5.98
C LYS A 16 18.11 -6.26 5.93
N VAL A 17 17.53 -6.00 7.10
CA VAL A 17 16.40 -5.10 7.26
C VAL A 17 16.78 -3.67 6.86
N VAL A 18 15.94 -3.07 6.01
CA VAL A 18 16.00 -1.66 5.65
C VAL A 18 15.00 -0.89 6.48
N THR A 19 15.47 0.18 7.12
CA THR A 19 14.66 1.13 7.88
C THR A 19 14.95 2.55 7.43
N TYR A 20 13.99 3.44 7.63
CA TYR A 20 14.14 4.87 7.38
C TYR A 20 13.59 5.67 8.56
N THR A 21 14.26 6.75 8.96
CA THR A 21 13.74 7.68 9.97
C THR A 21 13.34 8.96 9.25
N SER A 22 12.06 9.32 9.34
CA SER A 22 11.56 10.54 8.73
C SER A 22 12.18 11.80 9.34
N SER A 23 12.04 12.90 8.63
CA SER A 23 12.34 14.26 9.09
C SER A 23 11.63 14.60 10.42
N GLU A 24 10.46 14.01 10.66
CA GLU A 24 9.69 14.12 11.92
C GLU A 24 10.19 13.18 13.04
N GLY A 25 11.20 12.34 12.77
CA GLY A 25 11.77 11.39 13.74
C GLY A 25 11.03 10.05 13.81
N HIS A 26 10.16 9.73 12.86
CA HIS A 26 9.43 8.47 12.83
C HIS A 26 10.24 7.39 12.11
N LEU A 27 10.64 6.35 12.85
CA LEU A 27 11.24 5.15 12.28
C LEU A 27 10.18 4.31 11.56
N THR A 28 10.43 3.99 10.29
CA THR A 28 9.62 3.09 9.49
C THR A 28 10.44 1.90 8.99
N ARG A 29 9.74 0.78 8.76
CA ARG A 29 10.21 -0.44 8.15
C ARG A 29 9.10 -0.96 7.22
N PRO A 30 9.19 -0.72 5.90
CA PRO A 30 8.20 -1.24 4.96
C PRO A 30 8.24 -2.77 4.95
N ASP A 31 7.13 -3.42 4.60
CA ASP A 31 7.08 -4.89 4.48
C ASP A 31 7.98 -5.41 3.35
N SER A 32 8.10 -4.66 2.27
CA SER A 32 8.93 -5.02 1.11
C SER A 32 9.49 -3.80 0.40
N ILE A 33 10.61 -4.00 -0.30
CA ILE A 33 11.25 -2.97 -1.11
C ILE A 33 11.52 -3.47 -2.53
N GLY A 34 11.53 -2.56 -3.49
CA GLY A 34 12.02 -2.79 -4.84
C GLY A 34 13.20 -1.88 -5.14
N ARG A 35 14.14 -2.39 -5.94
CA ARG A 35 15.31 -1.65 -6.40
C ARG A 35 15.30 -1.47 -7.90
N ASN A 36 15.79 -0.31 -8.35
CA ASN A 36 15.99 -0.02 -9.76
C ASN A 36 17.31 -0.64 -10.28
N ALA A 37 17.61 -0.43 -11.57
CA ALA A 37 18.84 -0.95 -12.20
C ALA A 37 20.16 -0.38 -11.62
N LYS A 38 20.09 0.67 -10.79
CA LYS A 38 21.22 1.28 -10.08
C LYS A 38 21.31 0.80 -8.62
N ASP A 39 20.53 -0.21 -8.24
CA ASP A 39 20.45 -0.74 -6.88
C ASP A 39 19.85 0.25 -5.84
N GLU A 40 19.23 1.34 -6.32
CA GLU A 40 18.56 2.32 -5.46
C GLU A 40 17.13 1.86 -5.16
N ILE A 41 16.67 2.07 -3.92
CA ILE A 41 15.29 1.74 -3.53
C ILE A 41 14.34 2.73 -4.20
N ASP A 42 13.55 2.26 -5.15
CA ASP A 42 12.58 3.06 -5.92
C ASP A 42 11.15 2.60 -5.70
N LEU A 43 10.93 1.61 -4.83
CA LEU A 43 9.62 1.12 -4.48
C LEU A 43 9.61 0.68 -3.02
N VAL A 44 8.62 1.12 -2.27
CA VAL A 44 8.30 0.59 -0.95
C VAL A 44 6.87 0.06 -0.96
N HIS A 45 6.69 -1.12 -0.37
CA HIS A 45 5.45 -1.85 -0.42
C HIS A 45 5.03 -2.31 0.97
N ASP A 46 3.74 -2.13 1.26
CA ASP A 46 3.13 -2.53 2.51
C ASP A 46 1.87 -3.36 2.25
N HIS A 47 1.66 -4.38 3.07
CA HIS A 47 0.46 -5.22 3.04
C HIS A 47 -0.41 -5.00 4.28
N LYS A 48 -1.65 -4.54 4.09
CA LYS A 48 -2.62 -4.39 5.16
C LYS A 48 -3.75 -5.38 5.00
N HIS A 49 -3.87 -6.28 5.97
CA HIS A 49 -4.97 -7.25 6.02
C HIS A 49 -6.01 -6.82 7.07
N LYS A 50 -7.30 -6.83 6.71
CA LYS A 50 -8.42 -6.51 7.60
C LYS A 50 -9.25 -7.76 7.93
N ILE A 51 -9.27 -8.11 9.21
CA ILE A 51 -9.95 -9.31 9.75
C ILE A 51 -11.38 -8.97 10.24
N SER A 52 -11.64 -7.68 10.49
CA SER A 52 -12.85 -7.21 11.18
C SER A 52 -13.86 -6.54 10.23
N ASP A 53 -15.13 -6.66 10.58
CA ASP A 53 -16.25 -5.93 9.98
C ASP A 53 -16.44 -4.51 10.54
N LYS A 54 -15.60 -4.07 11.48
CA LYS A 54 -15.68 -2.74 12.11
C LYS A 54 -14.67 -1.74 11.55
N GLU A 55 -13.44 -2.18 11.29
CA GLU A 55 -12.37 -1.31 10.84
C GLU A 55 -11.98 -1.61 9.40
N HIS A 56 -12.49 -0.77 8.50
CA HIS A 56 -12.33 -0.95 7.06
C HIS A 56 -11.47 0.12 6.39
N VAL A 57 -11.00 1.11 7.16
CA VAL A 57 -10.24 2.24 6.63
C VAL A 57 -8.77 2.07 6.98
N ILE A 58 -7.92 2.17 5.96
CA ILE A 58 -6.46 2.17 6.14
C ILE A 58 -6.05 3.64 6.13
N HIS A 59 -5.55 4.14 7.26
CA HIS A 59 -5.22 5.55 7.43
C HIS A 59 -3.81 5.88 6.93
N ASN A 60 -3.62 7.14 6.52
CA ASN A 60 -2.31 7.71 6.19
C ASN A 60 -1.56 8.08 7.49
N ASP A 61 -1.14 7.08 8.24
CA ASP A 61 -0.42 7.24 9.50
C ASP A 61 1.02 7.77 9.30
N SER A 62 1.77 7.90 10.40
CA SER A 62 3.15 8.38 10.38
C SER A 62 4.09 7.42 9.63
N GLN A 63 3.84 6.11 9.70
CA GLN A 63 4.64 5.11 9.00
C GLN A 63 4.50 5.28 7.48
N MET A 64 3.26 5.37 6.98
CA MET A 64 2.92 5.60 5.56
C MET A 64 3.50 6.91 5.02
N ARG A 65 3.59 7.94 5.86
CA ARG A 65 4.21 9.22 5.49
C ARG A 65 5.73 9.08 5.41
N ALA A 66 6.36 8.45 6.41
CA ALA A 66 7.80 8.23 6.44
C ALA A 66 8.28 7.36 5.27
N GLU A 67 7.51 6.35 4.88
CA GLU A 67 7.82 5.50 3.73
C GLU A 67 7.76 6.27 2.40
N ARG A 68 6.82 7.21 2.26
CA ARG A 68 6.80 8.10 1.09
C ARG A 68 7.97 9.07 1.09
N GLU A 69 8.31 9.62 2.24
CA GLU A 69 9.48 10.51 2.39
C GLU A 69 10.78 9.80 1.97
N MET A 70 10.93 8.51 2.29
CA MET A 70 12.07 7.68 1.86
C MET A 70 12.26 7.64 0.32
N LEU A 71 11.21 7.92 -0.45
CA LEU A 71 11.19 7.84 -1.91
C LEU A 71 11.17 9.22 -2.61
N GLU A 72 11.05 10.33 -1.89
CA GLU A 72 10.81 11.66 -2.48
C GLU A 72 11.87 12.06 -3.52
N ASP A 73 13.16 11.80 -3.25
CA ASP A 73 14.26 12.14 -4.16
C ASP A 73 14.49 11.11 -5.29
N LYS A 74 13.77 9.99 -5.26
CA LYS A 74 14.05 8.81 -6.10
C LYS A 74 13.01 8.57 -7.19
N ASN A 75 12.02 9.47 -7.29
CA ASN A 75 10.85 9.29 -8.15
C ASN A 75 10.21 7.89 -7.96
N GLY A 76 10.18 7.43 -6.70
CA GLY A 76 9.78 6.08 -6.37
C GLY A 76 8.28 5.91 -6.16
N SER A 77 7.80 4.66 -6.22
CA SER A 77 6.41 4.30 -5.99
C SER A 77 6.19 3.80 -4.57
N HIS A 78 5.24 4.41 -3.86
CA HIS A 78 4.69 3.85 -2.62
C HIS A 78 3.44 3.04 -2.93
N ILE A 79 3.49 1.74 -2.64
CA ILE A 79 2.43 0.79 -2.99
C ILE A 79 1.84 0.18 -1.72
N VAL A 80 0.52 0.25 -1.59
CA VAL A 80 -0.20 -0.42 -0.50
C VAL A 80 -1.12 -1.48 -1.08
N THR A 81 -0.95 -2.71 -0.63
CA THR A 81 -1.91 -3.78 -0.92
C THR A 81 -2.85 -3.98 0.26
N ILE A 82 -4.13 -4.15 -0.05
CA ILE A 82 -5.16 -4.36 0.95
C ILE A 82 -5.82 -5.69 0.68
N SER A 83 -6.02 -6.49 1.72
CA SER A 83 -6.83 -7.70 1.70
C SER A 83 -7.80 -7.69 2.87
N SER A 84 -8.88 -8.47 2.78
CA SER A 84 -9.88 -8.56 3.84
C SER A 84 -10.60 -9.90 3.79
N ASP A 85 -10.96 -10.42 4.97
CA ASP A 85 -11.79 -11.62 5.11
C ASP A 85 -13.24 -11.38 4.71
N LYS A 86 -13.72 -10.13 4.80
CA LYS A 86 -15.10 -9.73 4.51
C LYS A 86 -15.13 -8.50 3.60
N PRO A 87 -14.68 -8.62 2.34
CA PRO A 87 -14.68 -7.51 1.41
C PRO A 87 -16.09 -7.23 0.87
N ASP A 88 -16.45 -5.95 0.81
CA ASP A 88 -17.53 -5.41 -0.01
C ASP A 88 -16.96 -4.30 -0.91
N LEU A 89 -16.30 -4.71 -2.00
CA LEU A 89 -15.58 -3.79 -2.90
C LEU A 89 -16.51 -2.90 -3.74
N ASN A 90 -17.78 -3.30 -3.88
CA ASN A 90 -18.81 -2.55 -4.60
C ASN A 90 -19.73 -1.74 -3.66
N GLY A 91 -19.52 -1.86 -2.35
CA GLY A 91 -20.26 -1.13 -1.33
C GLY A 91 -20.11 0.38 -1.46
N ILE A 92 -21.02 1.12 -0.82
CA ILE A 92 -21.03 2.58 -0.81
C ILE A 92 -21.08 3.06 0.65
N PRO A 93 -19.94 3.47 1.25
CA PRO A 93 -18.59 3.39 0.72
C PRO A 93 -18.07 1.93 0.67
N PRO A 94 -17.06 1.63 -0.17
CA PRO A 94 -16.51 0.27 -0.27
C PRO A 94 -15.71 -0.12 0.98
N HIS A 95 -15.60 -1.42 1.21
CA HIS A 95 -14.88 -2.02 2.34
C HIS A 95 -14.00 -3.19 1.88
N PRO A 96 -12.72 -3.27 2.25
CA PRO A 96 -11.93 -2.21 2.88
C PRO A 96 -11.64 -1.05 1.90
N ARG A 97 -11.13 0.07 2.39
CA ARG A 97 -10.71 1.23 1.57
C ARG A 97 -9.57 2.01 2.23
N PRO A 98 -8.74 2.72 1.46
CA PRO A 98 -7.82 3.71 2.03
C PRO A 98 -8.57 4.93 2.55
N SER A 99 -7.94 5.70 3.44
CA SER A 99 -8.36 7.07 3.71
C SER A 99 -8.08 7.95 2.48
N GLY A 100 -8.78 9.08 2.36
CA GLY A 100 -8.58 10.03 1.25
C GLY A 100 -7.11 10.40 1.03
N PRO A 101 -6.38 10.87 2.06
CA PRO A 101 -4.97 11.22 1.92
C PRO A 101 -4.07 10.05 1.51
N LEU A 102 -4.38 8.81 1.93
CA LEU A 102 -3.59 7.64 1.54
C LEU A 102 -3.86 7.29 0.06
N GLY A 103 -5.13 7.23 -0.33
CA GLY A 103 -5.57 6.88 -1.68
C GLY A 103 -5.22 7.90 -2.75
N GLU A 104 -4.97 9.16 -2.37
CA GLU A 104 -4.47 10.19 -3.27
C GLU A 104 -2.95 10.10 -3.49
N LYS A 105 -2.19 9.70 -2.47
CA LYS A 105 -0.72 9.83 -2.46
C LYS A 105 0.03 8.51 -2.68
N SER A 106 -0.69 7.40 -2.81
CA SER A 106 -0.10 6.06 -2.94
C SER A 106 -0.80 5.27 -4.03
N GLU A 107 -0.10 4.30 -4.61
CA GLU A 107 -0.75 3.31 -5.46
C GLU A 107 -1.36 2.22 -4.59
N ILE A 108 -2.66 1.99 -4.76
CA ILE A 108 -3.38 1.08 -3.86
C ILE A 108 -4.07 -0.01 -4.66
N TYR A 109 -3.85 -1.25 -4.22
CA TYR A 109 -4.36 -2.44 -4.87
C TYR A 109 -5.11 -3.31 -3.87
N TYR A 110 -6.16 -3.97 -4.34
CA TYR A 110 -6.82 -5.01 -3.57
C TYR A 110 -6.31 -6.38 -4.01
N THR A 111 -5.89 -7.19 -3.04
CA THR A 111 -5.43 -8.57 -3.22
C THR A 111 -6.47 -9.52 -2.66
N ASP A 112 -6.92 -10.46 -3.48
CA ASP A 112 -7.78 -11.54 -3.02
C ASP A 112 -6.97 -12.48 -2.10
N PRO A 113 -7.32 -12.60 -0.81
CA PRO A 113 -6.54 -13.38 0.15
C PRO A 113 -6.53 -14.88 -0.16
N SER A 114 -7.52 -15.39 -0.90
CA SER A 114 -7.61 -16.81 -1.23
C SER A 114 -6.62 -17.23 -2.33
N SER A 115 -6.40 -16.34 -3.32
CA SER A 115 -5.52 -16.61 -4.45
C SER A 115 -4.18 -15.88 -4.40
N GLY A 116 -4.04 -14.88 -3.51
CA GLY A 116 -2.89 -13.97 -3.45
C GLY A 116 -2.78 -13.03 -4.65
N LYS A 117 -3.78 -13.00 -5.54
CA LYS A 117 -3.74 -12.20 -6.77
C LYS A 117 -4.29 -10.80 -6.55
N VAL A 118 -3.65 -9.82 -7.17
CA VAL A 118 -4.20 -8.47 -7.31
C VAL A 118 -5.40 -8.53 -8.25
N THR A 119 -6.54 -8.00 -7.82
CA THR A 119 -7.79 -8.04 -8.59
C THR A 119 -8.37 -6.66 -8.87
N HIS A 120 -8.03 -5.65 -8.06
CA HIS A 120 -8.52 -4.29 -8.24
C HIS A 120 -7.43 -3.26 -7.96
N LYS A 121 -7.58 -2.07 -8.57
CA LYS A 121 -6.83 -0.85 -8.26
C LYS A 121 -7.79 0.20 -7.70
N TRP A 122 -7.35 0.94 -6.69
CA TRP A 122 -8.11 2.06 -6.14
C TRP A 122 -8.11 3.23 -7.13
N GLU A 123 -9.28 3.78 -7.43
CA GLU A 123 -9.45 5.04 -8.14
C GLU A 123 -9.89 6.11 -7.13
N ASN A 124 -9.00 7.05 -6.82
CA ASN A 124 -9.32 8.18 -5.96
C ASN A 124 -10.37 9.08 -6.63
N ASN A 125 -11.43 9.40 -5.90
CA ASN A 125 -12.47 10.32 -6.34
C ASN A 125 -13.17 10.93 -5.12
N THR A 126 -12.81 12.17 -4.79
CA THR A 126 -13.33 12.89 -3.61
C THR A 126 -14.83 13.18 -3.69
N ARG A 127 -15.48 13.01 -4.85
CA ARG A 127 -16.93 13.15 -5.00
C ARG A 127 -17.70 11.88 -4.65
N LEU A 128 -17.03 10.73 -4.53
CA LEU A 128 -17.66 9.46 -4.15
C LEU A 128 -17.65 9.28 -2.63
N PRO A 129 -18.70 8.68 -2.04
CA PRO A 129 -18.67 8.26 -0.65
C PRO A 129 -17.45 7.38 -0.36
N GLY A 130 -16.68 7.73 0.67
CA GLY A 130 -15.44 7.01 1.01
C GLY A 130 -14.20 7.46 0.22
N GLY A 131 -14.31 8.45 -0.67
CA GLY A 131 -13.17 9.09 -1.33
C GLY A 131 -12.66 8.37 -2.58
N GLY A 132 -13.39 7.36 -3.08
CA GLY A 132 -12.99 6.64 -4.29
C GLY A 132 -13.75 5.34 -4.47
N ARG A 133 -13.25 4.49 -5.37
CA ARG A 133 -13.82 3.17 -5.67
C ARG A 133 -12.75 2.17 -6.03
N TRP A 134 -13.06 0.89 -5.88
CA TRP A 134 -12.26 -0.18 -6.46
C TRP A 134 -12.63 -0.37 -7.94
N LYS A 135 -11.63 -0.35 -8.81
CA LYS A 135 -11.76 -0.72 -10.22
C LYS A 135 -11.12 -2.07 -10.46
N LYS A 136 -11.91 -2.99 -11.03
CA LYS A 136 -11.44 -4.31 -11.42
C LYS A 136 -10.37 -4.22 -12.52
N LEU A 137 -9.31 -5.01 -12.38
CA LEU A 137 -8.23 -5.16 -13.36
C LEU A 137 -8.53 -6.24 -14.41
#